data_AF-A0A8T0MTK9-F1
#
_entry.id   AF-A0A8T0MTK9-F1
#
_cell.length_a   1.000
_cell.length_b   1.000
_cell.length_c   1.000
_cell.angle_alpha   90.00
_cell.angle_beta   90.00
_cell.angle_gamma   90.00
#
_symmetry.space_group_name_H-M   'P 1'
#
loop_
_entity.id
_entity.type
_entity.pdbx_description
1 polymer ?
#
loop_
_entity_poly.entity_id
_entity_poly.type
_entity_poly.pdbx_seq_one_letter_code
_entity_poly.pdbx_strand_id
1 'polypeptide(L)'
;MNSLVAALLAALLLLLLAAWRLVWRPRAVARSLARQGVRGLPYRFLVGSLPEAKRLAVARRRGAPPLDAGSHDIMPFLLPPFHKWVADYGRTFVYWIGPVPAIFSVDLELIKEVLTDRTGLFAKDFMLPILKVLLGNGLILANGDDWKRHRKVVLPAFNHERIKSMSAVTAEATEQMTRRWCDQILQSGAQRATEIRVDRAISDLTAGIIGRVAFGTRDQEAGEVLQLLHEMQAMGAAAMLDAPILWYLPTRRNLKVRRLDKLVRTKIMAMMEARVAAKDDATCGGGGGGYGDDLLGLMLEAWSPERQTGSDGKLTTQEVIDECKTFFGAGQETTATLLVWAMFLLSTHPQWQEKVREEVLREFSGDGDGGVGVPNTDVLARLKHVRKPINSRS
;
A
#
# COMPACT_ATOMS: atom_id res chain seq x y z
N MET A 1 18.16 7.02 -53.37
CA MET A 1 17.88 5.56 -53.32
C MET A 1 18.30 4.93 -52.00
N ASN A 2 19.53 5.21 -51.50
CA ASN A 2 20.06 4.61 -50.27
C ASN A 2 19.24 4.91 -49.00
N SER A 3 18.69 6.11 -48.84
CA SER A 3 17.89 6.47 -47.65
C SER A 3 16.55 5.74 -47.55
N LEU A 4 15.94 5.43 -48.70
CA LEU A 4 14.63 4.75 -48.75
C LEU A 4 14.79 3.25 -48.49
N VAL A 5 15.86 2.64 -49.01
CA VAL A 5 16.24 1.25 -48.70
C VAL A 5 16.59 1.10 -47.21
N ALA A 6 17.35 2.05 -46.64
CA ALA A 6 17.66 2.04 -45.20
C ALA A 6 16.41 2.15 -44.33
N ALA A 7 15.46 3.03 -44.68
CA ALA A 7 14.19 3.18 -43.97
C ALA A 7 13.33 1.89 -44.04
N LEU A 8 13.28 1.24 -45.20
CA LEU A 8 12.56 -0.03 -45.38
C LEU A 8 13.20 -1.17 -44.57
N LEU A 9 14.54 -1.27 -44.55
CA LEU A 9 15.25 -2.26 -43.74
C LEU A 9 15.02 -2.04 -42.24
N ALA A 10 15.04 -0.78 -41.78
CA ALA A 10 14.73 -0.44 -40.39
C ALA A 10 13.28 -0.80 -40.04
N ALA A 11 12.31 -0.50 -40.92
CA ALA A 11 10.91 -0.86 -40.72
C ALA A 11 10.72 -2.39 -40.66
N LEU A 12 11.38 -3.14 -41.55
CA LEU A 12 11.34 -4.60 -41.54
C LEU A 12 11.95 -5.17 -40.25
N LEU A 13 13.09 -4.65 -39.80
CA LEU A 13 13.72 -5.05 -38.54
C LEU A 13 12.78 -4.80 -37.35
N LEU A 14 12.12 -3.64 -37.29
CA LEU A 14 11.14 -3.32 -36.24
C LEU A 14 9.94 -4.27 -36.28
N LEU A 15 9.44 -4.61 -37.46
CA LEU A 15 8.34 -5.58 -37.64
C LEU A 15 8.76 -6.98 -37.18
N LEU A 16 9.98 -7.42 -37.53
CA LEU A 16 10.52 -8.72 -37.11
C LEU A 16 10.72 -8.76 -35.59
N LEU A 17 11.26 -7.70 -34.99
CA LEU A 17 11.41 -7.58 -33.54
C LEU A 17 10.05 -7.56 -32.83
N ALA A 18 9.06 -6.87 -33.39
CA ALA A 18 7.70 -6.86 -32.88
C ALA A 18 7.05 -8.24 -32.99
N ALA A 19 7.17 -8.93 -34.13
CA ALA A 19 6.69 -10.30 -34.31
C ALA A 19 7.37 -11.27 -33.34
N TRP A 20 8.68 -11.14 -33.16
CA TRP A 20 9.43 -11.94 -32.19
C TRP A 20 8.90 -11.71 -30.77
N ARG A 21 8.80 -10.45 -30.34
CA ARG A 21 8.41 -10.08 -28.97
C ARG A 21 6.94 -10.35 -28.65
N LEU A 22 6.04 -10.12 -29.61
CA LEU A 22 4.59 -10.17 -29.40
C LEU A 22 3.96 -11.51 -29.78
N VAL A 23 4.65 -12.33 -30.59
CA VAL A 23 4.08 -13.59 -31.10
C VAL A 23 4.95 -14.79 -30.76
N TRP A 24 6.23 -14.75 -31.13
CA TRP A 24 7.11 -15.91 -30.96
C TRP A 24 7.51 -16.13 -29.51
N ARG A 25 8.01 -15.10 -28.82
CA ARG A 25 8.48 -15.18 -27.43
C ARG A 25 7.39 -15.67 -26.47
N PRO A 26 6.14 -15.14 -26.49
CA PRO A 26 5.07 -15.67 -25.63
C PRO A 26 4.82 -17.16 -25.87
N ARG A 27 4.74 -17.59 -27.14
CA ARG A 27 4.51 -19.00 -27.49
C ARG A 27 5.69 -19.89 -27.09
N ALA A 28 6.92 -19.43 -27.27
CA ALA A 28 8.11 -20.14 -26.87
C ALA A 28 8.18 -20.32 -25.35
N VAL A 29 7.91 -19.26 -24.57
CA VAL A 29 7.84 -19.32 -23.11
C VAL A 29 6.74 -20.26 -22.65
N ALA A 30 5.54 -20.17 -23.21
CA ALA A 30 4.43 -21.08 -22.90
C ALA A 30 4.81 -22.56 -23.09
N ARG A 31 5.48 -22.88 -24.22
CA ARG A 31 5.95 -24.24 -24.49
C ARG A 31 7.06 -24.66 -23.52
N SER A 32 7.98 -23.76 -23.18
CA SER A 32 9.07 -24.05 -22.24
C SER A 32 8.53 -24.37 -20.84
N LEU A 33 7.62 -23.54 -20.33
CA LEU A 33 6.97 -23.76 -19.03
C LEU A 33 6.12 -25.03 -19.03
N ALA A 34 5.38 -25.31 -20.10
CA ALA A 34 4.59 -26.53 -20.22
C ALA A 34 5.45 -27.81 -20.19
N ARG A 35 6.68 -27.78 -20.74
CA ARG A 35 7.64 -28.90 -20.63
C ARG A 35 8.15 -29.11 -19.20
N GLN A 36 8.17 -28.05 -18.39
CA GLN A 36 8.52 -28.08 -16.98
C GLN A 36 7.31 -28.41 -16.08
N GLY A 37 6.16 -28.74 -16.66
CA GLY A 37 4.93 -29.07 -15.91
C GLY A 37 4.05 -27.86 -15.54
N VAL A 38 4.49 -26.63 -15.80
CA VAL A 38 3.71 -25.42 -15.52
C VAL A 38 2.83 -25.08 -16.72
N ARG A 39 1.57 -25.51 -16.68
CA ARG A 39 0.55 -25.17 -17.67
C ARG A 39 -0.20 -23.89 -17.27
N GLY A 40 -1.04 -23.37 -18.14
CA GLY A 40 -1.80 -22.17 -17.86
C GLY A 40 -2.58 -21.67 -19.05
N LEU A 41 -3.00 -20.41 -18.98
CA LEU A 41 -3.87 -19.83 -19.98
C LEU A 41 -3.16 -19.69 -21.34
N PRO A 42 -3.86 -19.96 -22.45
CA PRO A 42 -3.30 -19.71 -23.77
C PRO A 42 -3.10 -18.21 -23.99
N TYR A 43 -1.96 -17.86 -24.59
CA TYR A 43 -1.66 -16.47 -24.94
C TYR A 43 -2.62 -15.95 -26.03
N ARG A 44 -3.32 -14.86 -25.73
CA ARG A 44 -4.10 -14.08 -26.70
C ARG A 44 -3.32 -12.85 -27.12
N PHE A 45 -3.20 -12.63 -28.43
CA PHE A 45 -2.37 -11.57 -29.01
C PHE A 45 -2.67 -10.19 -28.39
N LEU A 46 -1.64 -9.49 -27.92
CA LEU A 46 -1.63 -8.16 -27.27
C LEU A 46 -2.35 -8.02 -25.93
N VAL A 47 -3.47 -8.71 -25.72
CA VAL A 47 -4.32 -8.54 -24.53
C VAL A 47 -4.08 -9.58 -23.43
N GLY A 48 -3.56 -10.76 -23.79
CA GLY A 48 -3.30 -11.84 -22.84
C GLY A 48 -4.57 -12.34 -22.15
N SER A 49 -4.48 -12.55 -20.84
CA SER A 49 -5.53 -13.10 -19.97
C SER A 49 -6.43 -12.03 -19.35
N LEU A 50 -6.09 -10.74 -19.47
CA LEU A 50 -6.79 -9.65 -18.79
C LEU A 50 -8.28 -9.51 -19.16
N PRO A 51 -8.72 -9.69 -20.43
CA PRO A 51 -10.14 -9.61 -20.76
C PRO A 51 -10.98 -10.69 -20.06
N GLU A 52 -10.41 -11.89 -19.88
CA GLU A 52 -11.06 -12.98 -19.15
C GLU A 52 -11.08 -12.70 -17.64
N ALA A 53 -9.96 -12.21 -17.09
CA ALA A 53 -9.91 -11.76 -15.70
C ALA A 53 -10.97 -10.69 -15.41
N LYS A 54 -11.10 -9.70 -16.29
CA LYS A 54 -12.11 -8.63 -16.18
C LYS A 54 -13.53 -9.19 -16.23
N ARG A 55 -13.80 -10.14 -17.13
CA ARG A 55 -15.11 -10.80 -17.24
C ARG A 55 -15.47 -11.55 -15.97
N LEU A 56 -14.54 -12.36 -15.43
CA LEU A 56 -14.75 -13.12 -14.20
C LEU A 56 -14.95 -12.20 -12.99
N ALA A 57 -14.16 -11.13 -12.88
CA ALA A 57 -14.32 -10.14 -11.82
C ALA A 57 -15.68 -9.43 -11.89
N VAL A 58 -16.14 -9.01 -13.08
CA VAL A 58 -17.45 -8.36 -13.26
C VAL A 58 -18.61 -9.32 -13.04
N ALA A 59 -18.52 -10.55 -13.55
CA ALA A 59 -19.55 -11.58 -13.36
C ALA A 59 -19.75 -11.87 -11.86
N ARG A 60 -18.65 -11.98 -11.11
CA ARG A 60 -18.72 -12.18 -9.66
C ARG A 60 -19.39 -10.99 -8.96
N ARG A 61 -19.00 -9.75 -9.27
CA ARG A 61 -19.61 -8.54 -8.67
C ARG A 61 -21.12 -8.43 -8.90
N ARG A 62 -21.66 -8.99 -9.99
CA ARG A 62 -23.09 -8.88 -10.34
C ARG A 62 -23.96 -10.01 -9.78
N GLY A 63 -23.40 -11.17 -9.47
CA GLY A 63 -24.18 -12.38 -9.14
C GLY A 63 -23.75 -13.10 -7.87
N ALA A 64 -22.84 -12.52 -7.07
CA ALA A 64 -22.39 -13.14 -5.83
C ALA A 64 -23.39 -12.88 -4.68
N PRO A 65 -23.83 -13.92 -3.95
CA PRO A 65 -24.39 -13.70 -2.63
C PRO A 65 -23.33 -13.04 -1.74
N PRO A 66 -23.75 -12.28 -0.70
CA PRO A 66 -22.81 -11.71 0.26
C PRO A 66 -21.91 -12.80 0.85
N LEU A 67 -20.70 -12.40 1.25
CA LEU A 67 -19.81 -13.26 2.02
C LEU A 67 -20.57 -13.81 3.23
N ASP A 68 -20.57 -15.12 3.38
CA ASP A 68 -21.06 -15.75 4.60
C ASP A 68 -20.15 -15.32 5.75
N ALA A 69 -20.72 -14.74 6.81
CA ALA A 69 -19.97 -14.27 7.97
C ALA A 69 -19.23 -15.40 8.70
N GLY A 70 -19.68 -16.66 8.54
CA GLY A 70 -19.00 -17.85 9.07
C GLY A 70 -17.92 -18.43 8.15
N SER A 71 -17.78 -17.94 6.91
CA SER A 71 -16.81 -18.45 5.95
C SER A 71 -15.60 -17.54 5.82
N HIS A 72 -14.41 -18.12 5.99
CA HIS A 72 -13.13 -17.43 5.79
C HIS A 72 -12.57 -17.61 4.37
N ASP A 73 -13.26 -18.33 3.49
CA ASP A 73 -12.84 -18.47 2.10
C ASP A 73 -13.20 -17.21 1.29
N ILE A 74 -12.34 -16.21 1.42
CA ILE A 74 -12.48 -14.91 0.75
C ILE A 74 -11.86 -14.90 -0.66
N MET A 75 -11.09 -15.93 -1.02
CA MET A 75 -10.37 -15.97 -2.30
C MET A 75 -11.30 -15.93 -3.53
N PRO A 76 -12.46 -16.62 -3.56
CA PRO A 76 -13.44 -16.50 -4.63
C PRO A 76 -13.99 -15.08 -4.80
N PHE A 77 -13.91 -14.24 -3.76
CA PHE A 77 -14.41 -12.87 -3.76
C PHE A 77 -13.34 -11.85 -4.12
N LEU A 78 -12.15 -11.96 -3.52
CA LEU A 78 -11.05 -11.02 -3.74
C LEU A 78 -10.34 -11.24 -5.08
N LEU A 79 -10.10 -12.51 -5.42
CA LEU A 79 -9.35 -12.89 -6.62
C LEU A 79 -10.11 -13.93 -7.46
N PRO A 80 -11.34 -13.63 -7.93
CA PRO A 80 -12.17 -14.60 -8.66
C PRO A 80 -11.47 -15.25 -9.87
N PRO A 81 -10.70 -14.50 -10.71
CA PRO A 81 -9.96 -15.10 -11.82
C PRO A 81 -8.98 -16.16 -11.36
N PHE A 82 -8.17 -15.84 -10.34
CA PHE A 82 -7.13 -16.74 -9.85
C PHE A 82 -7.72 -17.94 -9.12
N HIS A 83 -8.78 -17.75 -8.33
CA HIS A 83 -9.47 -18.87 -7.68
C HIS A 83 -9.99 -19.89 -8.71
N LYS A 84 -10.62 -19.42 -9.80
CA LYS A 84 -11.04 -20.30 -10.90
C LYS A 84 -9.85 -20.99 -11.56
N TRP A 85 -8.81 -20.24 -11.89
CA TRP A 85 -7.66 -20.80 -12.61
C TRP A 85 -6.82 -21.78 -11.78
N VAL A 86 -6.83 -21.67 -10.45
CA VAL A 86 -6.27 -22.71 -9.58
C VAL A 86 -7.01 -24.04 -9.76
N ALA A 87 -8.34 -24.02 -9.89
CA ALA A 87 -9.11 -25.23 -10.16
C ALA A 87 -8.85 -25.79 -11.58
N ASP A 88 -8.69 -24.91 -12.57
CA ASP A 88 -8.48 -25.31 -13.97
C ASP A 88 -7.06 -25.81 -14.27
N TYR A 89 -6.03 -25.21 -13.64
CA TYR A 89 -4.61 -25.42 -14.00
C TYR A 89 -3.72 -25.90 -12.85
N GLY A 90 -4.23 -25.97 -11.62
CA GLY A 90 -3.49 -26.38 -10.43
C GLY A 90 -2.87 -25.22 -9.64
N ARG A 91 -2.02 -25.57 -8.67
CA ARG A 91 -1.46 -24.61 -7.68
C ARG A 91 -0.51 -23.58 -8.28
N THR A 92 0.15 -23.92 -9.38
CA THR A 92 1.10 -23.06 -10.07
C THR A 92 0.75 -23.03 -11.55
N PHE A 93 0.47 -21.84 -12.08
CA PHE A 93 0.11 -21.70 -13.48
C PHE A 93 0.61 -20.38 -14.09
N VAL A 94 0.71 -20.36 -15.42
CA VAL A 94 1.06 -19.16 -16.18
C VAL A 94 -0.20 -18.44 -16.68
N TYR A 95 -0.19 -17.11 -16.61
CA TYR A 95 -1.16 -16.22 -17.23
C TYR A 95 -0.44 -15.06 -17.93
N TRP A 96 -1.19 -14.26 -18.69
CA TRP A 96 -0.61 -13.26 -19.59
C TRP A 96 -1.09 -11.85 -19.28
N ILE A 97 -0.14 -10.95 -19.06
CA ILE A 97 -0.36 -9.50 -18.95
C ILE A 97 0.05 -8.89 -20.30
N GLY A 98 -0.90 -8.86 -21.24
CA GLY A 98 -0.58 -8.63 -22.64
C GLY A 98 0.45 -9.67 -23.13
N PRO A 99 1.57 -9.27 -23.76
CA PRO A 99 2.61 -10.20 -24.21
C PRO A 99 3.55 -10.67 -23.10
N VAL A 100 3.41 -10.18 -21.86
CA VAL A 100 4.31 -10.49 -20.75
C VAL A 100 3.77 -11.71 -19.99
N PRO A 101 4.56 -12.79 -19.85
CA PRO A 101 4.17 -13.95 -19.04
C PRO A 101 4.24 -13.58 -17.56
N ALA A 102 3.26 -14.06 -16.78
CA ALA A 102 3.24 -13.95 -15.34
C ALA A 102 2.91 -15.32 -14.73
N ILE A 103 3.61 -15.69 -13.66
CA ILE A 103 3.36 -16.94 -12.92
C ILE A 103 2.56 -16.59 -11.67
N PHE A 104 1.49 -17.33 -11.45
CA PHE A 104 0.76 -17.33 -10.18
C PHE A 104 1.04 -18.65 -9.48
N SER A 105 1.34 -18.61 -8.18
CA SER A 105 1.55 -19.81 -7.38
C SER A 105 1.00 -19.66 -5.97
N VAL A 106 0.38 -20.74 -5.49
CA VAL A 106 0.04 -20.94 -4.07
C VAL A 106 0.91 -22.04 -3.43
N ASP A 107 2.00 -22.41 -4.10
CA ASP A 107 3.00 -23.35 -3.59
C ASP A 107 3.88 -22.67 -2.54
N LEU A 108 3.89 -23.19 -1.31
CA LEU A 108 4.59 -22.60 -0.19
C LEU A 108 6.11 -22.64 -0.35
N GLU A 109 6.65 -23.66 -1.03
CA GLU A 109 8.10 -23.77 -1.25
C GLU A 109 8.56 -22.70 -2.24
N LEU A 110 7.83 -22.53 -3.34
CA LEU A 110 8.13 -21.48 -4.32
C LEU A 110 7.94 -20.08 -3.72
N ILE A 111 6.87 -19.85 -2.95
CA ILE A 111 6.66 -18.59 -2.25
C ILE A 111 7.83 -18.31 -1.29
N LYS A 112 8.28 -19.31 -0.53
CA LYS A 112 9.43 -19.16 0.38
C LYS A 112 10.71 -18.85 -0.39
N GLU A 113 10.98 -19.53 -1.50
CA GLU A 113 12.15 -19.27 -2.33
C GLU A 113 12.17 -17.81 -2.82
N VAL A 114 11.06 -17.34 -3.39
CA VAL A 114 10.91 -15.96 -3.88
C VAL A 114 11.09 -14.93 -2.76
N LEU A 115 10.45 -15.14 -1.60
CA LEU A 115 10.48 -14.19 -0.49
C LEU A 115 11.80 -14.19 0.31
N THR A 116 12.60 -15.25 0.20
CA THR A 116 13.89 -15.36 0.89
C THR A 116 15.11 -15.17 0.01
N ASP A 117 14.90 -14.96 -1.29
CA ASP A 117 15.98 -14.67 -2.24
C ASP A 117 16.78 -13.42 -1.86
N ARG A 118 18.10 -13.58 -1.85
CA ARG A 118 19.08 -12.50 -1.62
C ARG A 118 19.93 -12.22 -2.85
N THR A 119 19.77 -12.99 -3.93
CA THR A 119 20.54 -12.84 -5.16
C THR A 119 20.05 -11.65 -6.00
N GLY A 120 18.82 -11.18 -5.74
CA GLY A 120 18.21 -10.11 -6.51
C GLY A 120 17.55 -10.61 -7.80
N LEU A 121 17.36 -11.92 -7.93
CA LEU A 121 16.70 -12.56 -9.07
C LEU A 121 15.22 -12.13 -9.15
N PHE A 122 14.57 -12.01 -7.99
CA PHE A 122 13.16 -11.60 -7.90
C PHE A 122 13.04 -10.11 -7.58
N ALA A 123 13.46 -9.28 -8.53
CA ALA A 123 13.27 -7.83 -8.44
C ALA A 123 11.78 -7.44 -8.46
N LYS A 124 11.43 -6.40 -7.72
CA LYS A 124 10.09 -5.81 -7.72
C LYS A 124 9.89 -5.01 -9.01
N ASP A 125 9.42 -5.65 -10.06
CA ASP A 125 9.06 -4.97 -11.32
C ASP A 125 7.54 -4.90 -11.49
N PHE A 126 6.99 -3.76 -11.08
CA PHE A 126 5.56 -3.50 -11.26
C PHE A 126 5.29 -3.03 -12.69
N MET A 127 4.58 -3.87 -13.44
CA MET A 127 4.22 -3.64 -14.84
C MET A 127 3.27 -2.45 -15.06
N LEU A 128 2.63 -1.95 -14.00
CA LEU A 128 1.60 -0.90 -14.06
C LEU A 128 2.22 0.49 -13.87
N PRO A 129 2.29 1.34 -14.91
CA PRO A 129 2.86 2.68 -14.82
C PRO A 129 2.18 3.57 -13.78
N ILE A 130 0.88 3.37 -13.56
CA ILE A 130 0.11 4.10 -12.55
C ILE A 130 0.63 3.88 -11.13
N LEU A 131 1.17 2.69 -10.81
CA LEU A 131 1.77 2.43 -9.50
C LEU A 131 3.09 3.19 -9.33
N LYS A 132 3.88 3.33 -10.41
CA LYS A 132 5.08 4.18 -10.40
C LYS A 132 4.72 5.66 -10.23
N VAL A 133 3.62 6.11 -10.83
CA VAL A 133 3.13 7.49 -10.59
C VAL A 133 2.59 7.65 -9.17
N LEU A 134 1.92 6.64 -8.61
CA LEU A 134 1.35 6.69 -7.26
C LEU A 134 2.42 6.69 -6.16
N LEU A 135 3.41 5.81 -6.25
CA LEU A 135 4.38 5.54 -5.18
C LEU A 135 5.79 6.05 -5.48
N GLY A 136 6.05 6.50 -6.72
CA GLY A 136 7.38 6.94 -7.13
C GLY A 136 8.42 5.81 -7.08
N ASN A 137 9.70 6.14 -6.89
CA ASN A 137 10.72 5.14 -6.56
C ASN A 137 10.94 5.02 -5.04
N GLY A 138 9.85 5.07 -4.25
CA GLY A 138 9.92 4.89 -2.80
C GLY A 138 10.19 3.44 -2.39
N LEU A 139 10.33 3.19 -1.09
CA LEU A 139 10.82 1.92 -0.52
C LEU A 139 10.05 0.67 -0.98
N ILE A 140 8.77 0.81 -1.31
CA ILE A 140 7.93 -0.27 -1.86
C ILE A 140 8.46 -0.74 -3.21
N LEU A 141 8.84 0.19 -4.10
CA LEU A 141 9.23 -0.07 -5.49
C LEU A 141 10.76 -0.13 -5.68
N ALA A 142 11.54 0.43 -4.76
CA ALA A 142 13.00 0.39 -4.80
C ALA A 142 13.55 -1.05 -4.69
N ASN A 143 14.65 -1.30 -5.41
CA ASN A 143 15.38 -2.57 -5.45
C ASN A 143 16.87 -2.37 -5.16
N GLY A 144 17.59 -3.44 -4.86
CA GLY A 144 19.06 -3.43 -4.77
C GLY A 144 19.62 -2.39 -3.80
N ASP A 145 20.62 -1.64 -4.23
CA ASP A 145 21.32 -0.66 -3.39
C ASP A 145 20.49 0.60 -3.11
N ASP A 146 19.58 0.98 -4.00
CA ASP A 146 18.63 2.06 -3.75
C ASP A 146 17.72 1.71 -2.57
N TRP A 147 17.18 0.49 -2.55
CA TRP A 147 16.38 0.02 -1.42
C TRP A 147 17.17 0.01 -0.12
N LYS A 148 18.44 -0.45 -0.12
CA LYS A 148 19.29 -0.45 1.07
C LYS A 148 19.51 0.98 1.58
N ARG A 149 19.78 1.93 0.67
CA ARG A 149 19.98 3.35 1.00
C ARG A 149 18.73 3.96 1.63
N HIS A 150 17.59 3.84 0.96
CA HIS A 150 16.32 4.40 1.44
C HIS A 150 15.92 3.79 2.79
N ARG A 151 16.06 2.47 2.94
CA ARG A 151 15.78 1.78 4.21
C ARG A 151 16.65 2.29 5.35
N LYS A 152 17.94 2.55 5.10
CA LYS A 152 18.87 3.05 6.13
C LYS A 152 18.45 4.41 6.66
N VAL A 153 17.93 5.29 5.81
CA VAL A 153 17.46 6.64 6.18
C VAL A 153 16.17 6.58 6.99
N VAL A 154 15.23 5.72 6.59
CA VAL A 154 13.89 5.70 7.18
C VAL A 154 13.80 4.83 8.45
N LEU A 155 14.58 3.76 8.55
CA LEU A 155 14.49 2.81 9.66
C LEU A 155 14.59 3.44 11.07
N PRO A 156 15.43 4.48 11.32
CA PRO A 156 15.48 5.14 12.63
C PRO A 156 14.15 5.74 13.11
N ALA A 157 13.22 6.07 12.20
CA ALA A 157 11.89 6.57 12.54
C ALA A 157 11.04 5.53 13.30
N PHE A 158 11.43 4.26 13.24
CA PHE A 158 10.74 3.13 13.84
C PHE A 158 11.51 2.50 15.00
N ASN A 159 12.39 3.27 15.66
CA ASN A 159 13.07 2.80 16.87
C ASN A 159 12.11 2.75 18.09
N HIS A 160 12.55 2.16 19.19
CA HIS A 160 11.70 1.93 20.37
C HIS A 160 11.16 3.24 21.00
N GLU A 161 12.00 4.27 21.13
CA GLU A 161 11.60 5.57 21.69
C GLU A 161 10.56 6.28 20.82
N ARG A 162 10.75 6.23 19.48
CA ARG A 162 9.79 6.77 18.52
C ARG A 162 8.47 6.02 18.59
N ILE A 163 8.48 4.69 18.62
CA ILE A 163 7.25 3.88 18.75
C ILE A 163 6.47 4.25 20.03
N LYS A 164 7.16 4.53 21.14
CA LYS A 164 6.53 4.99 22.39
C LYS A 164 5.88 6.37 22.25
N SER A 165 6.52 7.29 21.52
CA SER A 165 5.91 8.60 21.21
C SER A 165 4.69 8.43 20.28
N MET A 166 4.79 7.56 19.27
CA MET A 166 3.68 7.23 18.36
C MET A 166 2.47 6.63 19.10
N SER A 167 2.70 5.79 20.11
CA SER A 167 1.61 5.19 20.89
C SER A 167 0.85 6.24 21.70
N ALA A 168 1.54 7.26 22.25
CA ALA A 168 0.88 8.36 22.93
C ALA A 168 -0.03 9.17 22.00
N VAL A 169 0.46 9.53 20.81
CA VAL A 169 -0.33 10.22 19.78
C VAL A 169 -1.53 9.37 19.33
N THR A 170 -1.32 8.06 19.19
CA THR A 170 -2.37 7.11 18.81
C THR A 170 -3.45 7.01 19.89
N ALA A 171 -3.05 6.93 21.17
CA ALA A 171 -3.98 6.88 22.30
C ALA A 171 -4.81 8.15 22.38
N GLU A 172 -4.19 9.32 22.29
CA GLU A 172 -4.88 10.62 22.31
C GLU A 172 -5.89 10.74 21.16
N ALA A 173 -5.49 10.42 19.92
CA ALA A 173 -6.38 10.48 18.76
C ALA A 173 -7.57 9.50 18.88
N THR A 174 -7.31 8.29 19.40
CA THR A 174 -8.35 7.28 19.62
C THR A 174 -9.32 7.69 20.72
N GLU A 175 -8.81 8.31 21.79
CA GLU A 175 -9.63 8.85 22.87
C GLU A 175 -10.54 9.97 22.36
N GLN A 176 -10.01 10.90 21.57
CA GLN A 176 -10.81 11.97 20.96
C GLN A 176 -11.93 11.41 20.08
N MET A 177 -11.64 10.40 19.25
CA MET A 177 -12.66 9.72 18.44
C MET A 177 -13.72 9.06 19.32
N THR A 178 -13.29 8.35 20.37
CA THR A 178 -14.20 7.63 21.29
C THR A 178 -15.09 8.60 22.06
N ARG A 179 -14.54 9.73 22.54
CA ARG A 179 -15.32 10.80 23.19
C ARG A 179 -16.40 11.35 22.26
N ARG A 180 -16.07 11.61 20.98
CA ARG A 180 -17.08 12.05 19.98
C ARG A 180 -18.19 11.01 19.80
N TRP A 181 -17.87 9.73 19.80
CA TRP A 181 -18.88 8.66 19.73
C TRP A 181 -19.76 8.63 20.98
N CYS A 182 -19.16 8.75 22.18
CA CYS A 182 -19.91 8.86 23.43
C CYS A 182 -20.85 10.07 23.43
N ASP A 183 -20.38 11.23 22.99
CA ASP A 183 -21.20 12.45 22.90
C ASP A 183 -22.39 12.26 21.96
N GLN A 184 -22.19 11.64 20.79
CA GLN A 184 -23.27 11.31 19.86
C GLN A 184 -24.29 10.35 20.47
N ILE A 185 -23.82 9.34 21.22
CA ILE A 185 -24.69 8.41 21.95
C ILE A 185 -25.51 9.15 23.01
N LEU A 186 -24.89 10.04 23.80
CA LEU A 186 -25.56 10.81 24.84
C LEU A 186 -26.58 11.80 24.27
N GLN A 187 -26.28 12.38 23.10
CA GLN A 187 -27.16 13.31 22.39
C GLN A 187 -28.35 12.61 21.71
N SER A 188 -28.34 11.28 21.56
CA SER A 188 -29.45 10.50 20.97
C SER A 188 -30.71 10.41 21.85
N GLY A 189 -30.74 11.08 23.00
CA GLY A 189 -31.90 11.15 23.88
C GLY A 189 -32.24 9.79 24.52
N ALA A 190 -33.52 9.40 24.48
CA ALA A 190 -34.02 8.22 25.19
C ALA A 190 -33.46 6.87 24.68
N GLN A 191 -33.02 6.81 23.42
CA GLN A 191 -32.53 5.56 22.81
C GLN A 191 -31.10 5.19 23.25
N ARG A 192 -30.29 6.17 23.71
CA ARG A 192 -28.86 5.98 24.08
C ARG A 192 -28.09 5.11 23.09
N ALA A 193 -28.36 5.29 21.80
CA ALA A 193 -27.78 4.51 20.72
C ALA A 193 -27.71 5.36 19.45
N THR A 194 -26.65 5.17 18.67
CA THR A 194 -26.48 5.85 17.39
C THR A 194 -25.78 4.92 16.40
N GLU A 195 -26.04 5.10 15.12
CA GLU A 195 -25.37 4.36 14.04
C GLU A 195 -24.09 5.11 13.63
N ILE A 196 -22.94 4.44 13.72
CA ILE A 196 -21.65 5.03 13.39
C ILE A 196 -21.08 4.35 12.14
N ARG A 197 -20.72 5.17 11.16
CA ARG A 197 -19.95 4.75 10.00
C ARG A 197 -18.48 4.54 10.36
N VAL A 198 -18.17 3.32 10.81
CA VAL A 198 -16.84 2.90 11.26
C VAL A 198 -15.78 3.07 10.16
N ASP A 199 -16.13 2.81 8.90
CA ASP A 199 -15.21 2.91 7.77
C ASP A 199 -14.59 4.31 7.63
N ARG A 200 -15.43 5.35 7.71
CA ARG A 200 -14.97 6.74 7.65
C ARG A 200 -14.24 7.15 8.92
N ALA A 201 -14.80 6.84 10.09
CA ALA A 201 -14.21 7.24 11.36
C ALA A 201 -12.79 6.68 11.55
N ILE A 202 -12.58 5.41 11.19
CA ILE A 202 -11.26 4.77 11.26
C ILE A 202 -10.32 5.28 10.17
N SER A 203 -10.83 5.58 8.97
CA SER A 203 -10.04 6.22 7.90
C SER A 203 -9.52 7.59 8.35
N ASP A 204 -10.38 8.40 8.97
CA ASP A 204 -10.02 9.74 9.47
C ASP A 204 -9.04 9.65 10.65
N LEU A 205 -9.26 8.70 11.57
CA LEU A 205 -8.36 8.43 12.70
C LEU A 205 -6.94 8.08 12.21
N THR A 206 -6.83 7.10 11.31
CA THR A 206 -5.54 6.64 10.79
C THR A 206 -4.84 7.72 9.97
N ALA A 207 -5.59 8.54 9.22
CA ALA A 207 -5.08 9.71 8.51
C ALA A 207 -4.49 10.76 9.45
N GLY A 208 -5.22 11.10 10.53
CA GLY A 208 -4.73 12.04 11.55
C GLY A 208 -3.48 11.51 12.27
N ILE A 209 -3.46 10.23 12.64
CA ILE A 209 -2.30 9.61 13.30
C ILE A 209 -1.07 9.67 12.39
N ILE A 210 -1.15 9.19 11.14
CA ILE A 210 0.02 9.17 10.25
C ILE A 210 0.50 10.60 9.92
N GLY A 211 -0.42 11.55 9.75
CA GLY A 211 -0.09 12.96 9.53
C GLY A 211 0.74 13.54 10.68
N ARG A 212 0.27 13.37 11.92
CA ARG A 212 0.95 13.84 13.13
C ARG A 212 2.27 13.12 13.37
N VAL A 213 2.30 11.81 13.21
CA VAL A 213 3.44 10.97 13.57
C VAL A 213 4.57 11.02 12.55
N ALA A 214 4.25 10.89 11.26
CA ALA A 214 5.27 10.79 10.23
C ALA A 214 5.68 12.17 9.69
N PHE A 215 4.78 13.16 9.75
CA PHE A 215 4.99 14.44 9.08
C PHE A 215 4.83 15.65 9.99
N GLY A 216 4.50 15.46 11.27
CA GLY A 216 4.28 16.54 12.24
C GLY A 216 3.27 17.60 11.77
N THR A 217 2.38 17.25 10.85
CA THR A 217 1.45 18.20 10.24
C THR A 217 0.15 18.32 11.02
N ARG A 218 -0.53 19.44 10.81
CA ARG A 218 -1.93 19.61 11.21
C ARG A 218 -2.82 18.70 10.36
N ASP A 219 -3.90 18.19 10.95
CA ASP A 219 -4.77 17.16 10.37
C ASP A 219 -5.24 17.46 8.92
N GLN A 220 -5.44 18.74 8.58
CA GLN A 220 -5.98 19.14 7.28
C GLN A 220 -5.04 18.88 6.09
N GLU A 221 -3.74 19.21 6.21
CA GLU A 221 -2.80 19.08 5.09
C GLU A 221 -2.50 17.62 4.74
N ALA A 222 -2.30 16.79 5.77
CA ALA A 222 -2.15 15.35 5.61
C ALA A 222 -3.41 14.71 5.02
N GLY A 223 -4.60 15.13 5.49
CA GLY A 223 -5.88 14.64 4.97
C GLY A 223 -6.05 14.90 3.48
N GLU A 224 -5.68 16.09 3.00
CA GLU A 224 -5.75 16.42 1.57
C GLU A 224 -4.80 15.57 0.72
N VAL A 225 -3.55 15.35 1.18
CA VAL A 225 -2.59 14.48 0.47
C VAL A 225 -3.11 13.04 0.40
N LEU A 226 -3.62 12.51 1.51
CA LEU A 226 -4.17 11.16 1.59
C LEU A 226 -5.39 10.98 0.68
N GLN A 227 -6.29 11.96 0.64
CA GLN A 227 -7.46 11.92 -0.23
C GLN A 227 -7.06 11.84 -1.72
N LEU A 228 -6.07 12.63 -2.14
CA LEU A 228 -5.54 12.61 -3.50
C LEU A 228 -4.90 11.25 -3.83
N LEU A 229 -4.11 10.68 -2.91
CA LEU A 229 -3.49 9.37 -3.08
C LEU A 229 -4.53 8.25 -3.18
N HIS A 230 -5.57 8.27 -2.34
CA HIS A 230 -6.66 7.31 -2.38
C HIS A 230 -7.42 7.34 -3.72
N GLU A 231 -7.67 8.54 -4.26
CA GLU A 231 -8.30 8.68 -5.57
C GLU A 231 -7.40 8.10 -6.70
N MET A 232 -6.08 8.30 -6.60
CA MET A 232 -5.11 7.71 -7.51
C MET A 232 -5.06 6.18 -7.39
N GLN A 233 -5.12 5.63 -6.17
CA GLN A 233 -5.15 4.19 -5.90
C GLN A 233 -6.38 3.52 -6.52
N ALA A 234 -7.57 4.10 -6.33
CA ALA A 234 -8.81 3.58 -6.92
C ALA A 234 -8.74 3.53 -8.45
N MET A 235 -8.19 4.57 -9.09
CA MET A 235 -7.94 4.59 -10.53
C MET A 235 -6.88 3.56 -10.95
N GLY A 236 -5.85 3.36 -10.13
CA GLY A 236 -4.82 2.33 -10.30
C GLY A 236 -5.36 0.91 -10.29
N ALA A 237 -6.17 0.59 -9.29
CA ALA A 237 -6.84 -0.71 -9.16
C ALA A 237 -7.75 -0.99 -10.36
N ALA A 238 -8.51 0.00 -10.82
CA ALA A 238 -9.33 -0.14 -12.02
C ALA A 238 -8.49 -0.38 -13.30
N ALA A 239 -7.29 0.21 -13.38
CA ALA A 239 -6.38 0.07 -14.51
C ALA A 239 -5.77 -1.32 -14.64
N MET A 240 -5.64 -2.07 -13.54
CA MET A 240 -5.01 -3.40 -13.51
C MET A 240 -5.63 -4.39 -14.50
N LEU A 241 -6.93 -4.27 -14.74
CA LEU A 241 -7.70 -5.18 -15.62
C LEU A 241 -7.89 -4.63 -17.04
N ASP A 242 -7.36 -3.45 -17.36
CA ASP A 242 -7.42 -2.89 -18.70
C ASP A 242 -6.33 -3.47 -19.61
N ALA A 243 -6.52 -3.36 -20.92
CA ALA A 243 -5.51 -3.76 -21.88
C ALA A 243 -4.20 -2.96 -21.65
N PRO A 244 -3.01 -3.58 -21.65
CA PRO A 244 -1.78 -2.90 -21.23
C PRO A 244 -1.41 -1.70 -22.10
N ILE A 245 -1.84 -1.69 -23.37
CA ILE A 245 -1.67 -0.53 -24.24
C ILE A 245 -2.33 0.74 -23.68
N LEU A 246 -3.45 0.61 -22.98
CA LEU A 246 -4.17 1.73 -22.36
C LEU A 246 -3.42 2.31 -21.15
N TRP A 247 -2.44 1.60 -20.60
CA TRP A 247 -1.65 2.09 -19.46
C TRP A 247 -0.71 3.24 -19.83
N TYR A 248 -0.30 3.31 -21.10
CA TYR A 248 0.63 4.32 -21.60
C TYR A 248 -0.05 5.45 -22.38
N LEU A 249 -1.25 5.19 -22.91
CA LEU A 249 -2.01 6.17 -23.68
C LEU A 249 -2.53 7.32 -22.81
N PRO A 250 -2.70 8.53 -23.37
CA PRO A 250 -3.22 9.71 -22.65
C PRO A 250 -4.75 9.63 -22.46
N THR A 251 -5.22 8.57 -21.79
CA THR A 251 -6.63 8.43 -21.43
C THR A 251 -7.04 9.49 -20.40
N ARG A 252 -8.33 9.82 -20.31
CA ARG A 252 -8.87 10.76 -19.31
C ARG A 252 -8.43 10.39 -17.89
N ARG A 253 -8.44 9.09 -17.55
CA ARG A 253 -7.95 8.57 -16.27
C ARG A 253 -6.46 8.84 -16.07
N ASN A 254 -5.62 8.47 -17.03
CA ASN A 254 -4.17 8.63 -16.89
C ASN A 254 -3.76 10.11 -16.80
N LEU A 255 -4.45 10.98 -17.55
CA LEU A 255 -4.27 12.43 -17.46
C LEU A 255 -4.71 12.97 -16.10
N LYS A 256 -5.84 12.49 -15.56
CA LYS A 256 -6.30 12.85 -14.21
C LYS A 256 -5.29 12.43 -13.15
N VAL A 257 -4.80 11.19 -13.19
CA VAL A 257 -3.76 10.68 -12.27
C VAL A 257 -2.50 11.55 -12.33
N ARG A 258 -2.04 11.94 -13.53
CA ARG A 258 -0.89 12.86 -13.66
C ARG A 258 -1.16 14.24 -13.06
N ARG A 259 -2.40 14.74 -13.13
CA ARG A 259 -2.78 16.02 -12.49
C ARG A 259 -2.79 15.88 -10.96
N LEU A 260 -3.38 14.81 -10.43
CA LEU A 260 -3.40 14.54 -9.00
C LEU A 260 -1.97 14.34 -8.45
N ASP A 261 -1.11 13.62 -9.16
CA ASP A 261 0.30 13.45 -8.79
C ASP A 261 1.03 14.79 -8.70
N LYS A 262 0.80 15.71 -9.64
CA LYS A 262 1.36 17.07 -9.56
C LYS A 262 0.89 17.80 -8.30
N LEU A 263 -0.40 17.73 -7.96
CA LEU A 263 -0.95 18.36 -6.76
C LEU A 263 -0.34 17.76 -5.48
N VAL A 264 -0.23 16.43 -5.42
CA VAL A 264 0.42 15.72 -4.30
C VAL A 264 1.87 16.17 -4.14
N ARG A 265 2.63 16.22 -5.25
CA ARG A 265 4.02 16.69 -5.25
C ARG A 265 4.13 18.13 -4.76
N THR A 266 3.27 19.04 -5.21
CA THR A 266 3.25 20.43 -4.76
C THR A 266 2.99 20.53 -3.26
N LYS A 267 2.05 19.76 -2.72
CA LYS A 267 1.73 19.77 -1.29
C LYS A 267 2.89 19.24 -0.44
N ILE A 268 3.50 18.13 -0.85
CA ILE A 268 4.66 17.56 -0.15
C ILE A 268 5.86 18.52 -0.20
N MET A 269 6.10 19.16 -1.35
CA MET A 269 7.14 20.20 -1.48
C MET A 269 6.89 21.37 -0.52
N ALA A 270 5.66 21.87 -0.43
CA ALA A 270 5.33 22.93 0.51
C ALA A 270 5.59 22.52 1.98
N MET A 271 5.30 21.27 2.35
CA MET A 271 5.61 20.73 3.67
C MET A 271 7.13 20.69 3.93
N MET A 272 7.92 20.30 2.93
CA MET A 272 9.38 20.31 3.02
C MET A 272 9.93 21.74 3.15
N GLU A 273 9.47 22.67 2.31
CA GLU A 273 9.88 24.07 2.33
C GLU A 273 9.57 24.75 3.67
N ALA A 274 8.38 24.49 4.25
CA ALA A 274 8.02 24.99 5.57
C ALA A 274 8.96 24.48 6.68
N ARG A 275 9.42 23.23 6.60
CA ARG A 275 10.41 22.66 7.54
C ARG A 275 11.79 23.28 7.38
N VAL A 276 12.19 23.56 6.14
CA VAL A 276 13.47 24.23 5.85
C VAL A 276 13.48 25.64 6.42
N ALA A 277 12.44 26.43 6.12
CA ALA A 277 12.31 27.79 6.65
C ALA A 277 12.33 27.81 8.20
N ALA A 278 11.58 26.90 8.85
CA ALA A 278 11.54 26.83 10.31
C ALA A 278 12.91 26.49 10.94
N LYS A 279 13.74 25.68 10.28
CA LYS A 279 15.10 25.37 10.73
C LYS A 279 16.03 26.58 10.58
N ASP A 280 15.96 27.26 9.44
CA ASP A 280 16.78 28.43 9.15
C ASP A 280 16.50 29.57 10.14
N ASP A 281 15.23 29.80 10.47
CA ASP A 281 14.80 30.77 11.48
C ASP A 281 15.33 30.42 12.88
N ALA A 282 15.21 29.14 13.29
CA ALA A 282 15.70 28.68 14.60
C ALA A 282 17.23 28.79 14.73
N THR A 283 17.95 28.54 13.63
CA THR A 283 19.42 28.66 13.56
C THR A 283 19.87 30.12 13.64
N CYS A 284 19.16 31.03 12.95
CA CYS A 284 19.40 32.47 13.07
C CYS A 284 19.14 33.00 14.49
N GLY A 285 18.23 32.37 15.24
CA GLY A 285 17.92 32.67 16.64
C GLY A 285 18.91 32.09 17.66
N GLY A 286 20.00 31.44 17.23
CA GLY A 286 21.02 30.85 18.12
C GLY A 286 20.66 29.47 18.69
N GLY A 287 19.54 28.87 18.27
CA GLY A 287 19.17 27.50 18.63
C GLY A 287 19.70 26.51 17.59
N GLY A 288 20.34 25.43 18.03
CA GLY A 288 20.72 24.30 17.17
C GLY A 288 19.49 23.49 16.74
N GLY A 289 18.64 24.04 15.87
CA GLY A 289 17.40 23.42 15.42
C GLY A 289 17.64 22.33 14.38
N GLY A 290 17.09 21.13 14.60
CA GLY A 290 16.97 20.07 13.58
C GLY A 290 15.66 20.19 12.79
N TYR A 291 15.47 19.36 11.76
CA TYR A 291 14.22 19.33 10.95
C TYR A 291 13.01 18.70 11.65
N GLY A 292 13.12 18.46 12.96
CA GLY A 292 12.16 17.68 13.73
C GLY A 292 12.54 16.20 13.77
N ASP A 293 11.80 15.49 14.62
CA ASP A 293 12.12 14.16 15.09
C ASP A 293 11.28 13.05 14.43
N ASP A 294 10.36 13.47 13.56
CA ASP A 294 9.49 12.61 12.77
C ASP A 294 10.16 12.09 11.48
N LEU A 295 9.44 11.26 10.74
CA LEU A 295 9.94 10.64 9.52
C LEU A 295 10.38 11.67 8.47
N LEU A 296 9.62 12.76 8.28
CA LEU A 296 9.99 13.83 7.36
C LEU A 296 11.29 14.53 7.83
N GLY A 297 11.40 14.82 9.13
CA GLY A 297 12.61 15.40 9.71
C GLY A 297 13.85 14.53 9.47
N LEU A 298 13.75 13.22 9.69
CA LEU A 298 14.84 12.28 9.44
C LEU A 298 15.24 12.21 7.95
N MET A 299 14.27 12.25 7.04
CA MET A 299 14.56 12.31 5.60
C MET A 299 15.23 13.62 5.20
N LEU A 300 14.84 14.75 5.82
CA LEU A 300 15.45 16.06 5.58
C LEU A 300 16.87 16.18 6.15
N GLU A 301 17.19 15.53 7.27
CA GLU A 301 18.58 15.45 7.76
C GLU A 301 19.48 14.64 6.81
N ALA A 302 18.91 13.66 6.10
CA ALA A 302 19.59 12.88 5.08
C ALA A 302 19.38 13.43 3.65
N TRP A 303 18.85 14.64 3.48
CA TRP A 303 18.52 15.22 2.19
C TRP A 303 19.66 16.10 1.63
N SER A 304 19.81 16.12 0.31
CA SER A 304 20.70 17.03 -0.41
C SER A 304 20.05 17.48 -1.72
N PRO A 305 19.69 18.78 -1.86
CA PRO A 305 18.96 19.28 -3.04
C PRO A 305 19.80 19.29 -4.33
N GLU A 306 21.11 19.43 -4.22
CA GLU A 306 22.02 19.67 -5.36
C GLU A 306 22.54 18.38 -6.03
N ARG A 307 22.15 17.19 -5.54
CA ARG A 307 22.74 15.91 -5.97
C ARG A 307 21.94 15.18 -7.04
N GLN A 308 22.67 14.50 -7.90
CA GLN A 308 22.15 13.42 -8.76
C GLN A 308 22.18 12.09 -7.99
N THR A 309 21.22 11.21 -8.26
CA THR A 309 21.03 9.90 -7.61
C THR A 309 22.34 9.09 -7.48
N GLY A 310 22.67 8.64 -6.26
CA GLY A 310 23.63 7.53 -6.06
C GLY A 310 24.94 7.82 -5.33
N SER A 311 25.27 9.04 -4.87
CA SER A 311 26.50 9.30 -4.10
C SER A 311 26.24 9.72 -2.63
N ASP A 312 26.86 8.97 -1.71
CA ASP A 312 26.94 9.15 -0.24
C ASP A 312 25.67 8.99 0.62
N GLY A 313 24.78 8.05 0.29
CA GLY A 313 23.74 7.62 1.24
C GLY A 313 22.65 8.66 1.59
N LYS A 314 22.67 9.82 0.93
CA LYS A 314 21.66 10.89 1.04
C LYS A 314 20.54 10.72 0.01
N LEU A 315 19.40 11.36 0.25
CA LEU A 315 18.22 11.39 -0.62
C LEU A 315 18.19 12.69 -1.45
N THR A 316 17.79 12.56 -2.71
CA THR A 316 17.42 13.68 -3.60
C THR A 316 16.01 14.18 -3.25
N THR A 317 15.66 15.38 -3.70
CA THR A 317 14.30 15.94 -3.53
C THR A 317 13.22 15.01 -4.08
N GLN A 318 13.47 14.38 -5.23
CA GLN A 318 12.53 13.44 -5.84
C GLN A 318 12.32 12.18 -4.98
N GLU A 319 13.40 11.65 -4.41
CA GLU A 319 13.35 10.47 -3.54
C GLU A 319 12.61 10.77 -2.23
N VAL A 320 12.82 11.95 -1.62
CA VAL A 320 12.06 12.36 -0.42
C VAL A 320 10.56 12.43 -0.72
N ILE A 321 10.16 13.04 -1.84
CA ILE A 321 8.75 13.11 -2.24
C ILE A 321 8.16 11.71 -2.44
N ASP A 322 8.91 10.83 -3.10
CA ASP A 322 8.44 9.47 -3.39
C ASP A 322 8.33 8.61 -2.11
N GLU A 323 9.23 8.80 -1.15
CA GLU A 323 9.08 8.21 0.19
C GLU A 323 7.88 8.77 0.94
N CYS A 324 7.68 10.10 0.96
CA CYS A 324 6.49 10.70 1.57
C CYS A 324 5.19 10.09 1.02
N LYS A 325 5.06 9.97 -0.30
CA LYS A 325 3.91 9.34 -0.95
C LYS A 325 3.73 7.88 -0.53
N THR A 326 4.85 7.15 -0.43
CA THR A 326 4.86 5.76 0.02
C THR A 326 4.33 5.63 1.44
N PHE A 327 4.79 6.46 2.39
CA PHE A 327 4.37 6.38 3.79
C PHE A 327 2.95 6.90 4.04
N PHE A 328 2.52 7.96 3.36
CA PHE A 328 1.13 8.41 3.40
C PHE A 328 0.19 7.30 2.91
N GLY A 329 0.42 6.77 1.70
CA GLY A 329 -0.47 5.77 1.11
C GLY A 329 -0.45 4.42 1.83
N ALA A 330 0.73 3.91 2.17
CA ALA A 330 0.87 2.57 2.75
C ALA A 330 0.44 2.49 4.22
N GLY A 331 0.72 3.53 5.02
CA GLY A 331 0.46 3.51 6.46
C GLY A 331 -1.01 3.68 6.84
N GLN A 332 -1.76 4.45 6.04
CA GLN A 332 -3.15 4.79 6.34
C GLN A 332 -4.13 3.68 5.93
N GLU A 333 -4.20 3.38 4.63
CA GLU A 333 -5.26 2.53 4.06
C GLU A 333 -5.22 1.08 4.58
N THR A 334 -4.01 0.54 4.75
CA THR A 334 -3.81 -0.83 5.26
C THR A 334 -4.26 -0.96 6.72
N THR A 335 -3.87 -0.02 7.57
CA THR A 335 -4.27 0.04 8.98
C THR A 335 -5.76 0.26 9.12
N ALA A 336 -6.33 1.18 8.34
CA ALA A 336 -7.76 1.46 8.38
C ALA A 336 -8.59 0.24 8.00
N THR A 337 -8.22 -0.42 6.89
CA THR A 337 -8.88 -1.64 6.41
C THR A 337 -8.79 -2.76 7.45
N LEU A 338 -7.61 -2.97 8.05
CA LEU A 338 -7.43 -3.97 9.11
C LEU A 338 -8.34 -3.72 10.31
N LEU A 339 -8.40 -2.48 10.80
CA LEU A 339 -9.21 -2.10 11.96
C LEU A 339 -10.71 -2.24 11.68
N VAL A 340 -11.17 -1.83 10.50
CA VAL A 340 -12.58 -2.01 10.08
C VAL A 340 -12.95 -3.48 10.07
N TRP A 341 -12.11 -4.34 9.47
CA TRP A 341 -12.35 -5.79 9.47
C TRP A 341 -12.27 -6.41 10.87
N ALA A 342 -11.34 -5.96 11.71
CA ALA A 342 -11.25 -6.42 13.09
C ALA A 342 -12.52 -6.07 13.88
N MET A 343 -13.02 -4.83 13.77
CA MET A 343 -14.27 -4.41 14.42
C MET A 343 -15.48 -5.19 13.89
N PHE A 344 -15.55 -5.44 12.59
CA PHE A 344 -16.61 -6.26 11.98
C PHE A 344 -16.57 -7.72 12.46
N LEU A 345 -15.38 -8.33 12.54
CA LEU A 345 -15.25 -9.71 13.02
C LEU A 345 -15.55 -9.82 14.51
N LEU A 346 -15.16 -8.84 15.33
CA LEU A 346 -15.52 -8.81 16.75
C LEU A 346 -17.02 -8.61 16.97
N SER A 347 -17.69 -7.78 16.17
CA SER A 347 -19.14 -7.56 16.31
C SER A 347 -19.97 -8.79 15.92
N THR A 348 -19.45 -9.63 15.03
CA THR A 348 -20.07 -10.90 14.62
C THR A 348 -19.68 -12.08 15.52
N HIS A 349 -18.65 -11.93 16.36
CA HIS A 349 -18.18 -12.96 17.29
C HIS A 349 -18.07 -12.44 18.74
N PRO A 350 -19.21 -12.22 19.44
CA PRO A 350 -19.23 -11.59 20.77
C PRO A 350 -18.36 -12.30 21.83
N GLN A 351 -18.22 -13.62 21.73
CA GLN A 351 -17.34 -14.41 22.60
C GLN A 351 -15.87 -13.99 22.54
N TRP A 352 -15.39 -13.53 21.39
CA TRP A 352 -14.04 -13.01 21.21
C TRP A 352 -13.95 -11.55 21.64
N GLN A 353 -15.00 -10.77 21.39
CA GLN A 353 -15.12 -9.40 21.88
C GLN A 353 -15.02 -9.34 23.41
N GLU A 354 -15.71 -10.23 24.12
CA GLU A 354 -15.69 -10.26 25.58
C GLU A 354 -14.32 -10.69 26.12
N LYS A 355 -13.72 -11.75 25.56
CA LYS A 355 -12.36 -12.19 25.95
C LYS A 355 -11.32 -11.07 25.78
N VAL A 356 -11.41 -10.32 24.69
CA VAL A 356 -10.51 -9.17 24.45
C VAL A 356 -10.79 -8.05 25.45
N ARG A 357 -12.06 -7.75 25.74
CA ARG A 357 -12.46 -6.74 26.74
C ARG A 357 -11.95 -7.10 28.13
N GLU A 358 -12.17 -8.34 28.58
CA GLU A 358 -11.69 -8.84 29.87
C GLU A 358 -10.17 -8.79 29.97
N GLU A 359 -9.45 -9.17 28.90
CA GLU A 359 -7.99 -9.06 28.85
C GLU A 359 -7.53 -7.61 29.01
N VAL A 360 -8.13 -6.68 28.27
CA VAL A 360 -7.80 -5.25 28.36
C VAL A 360 -8.09 -4.73 29.77
N LEU A 361 -9.27 -4.99 30.33
CA LEU A 361 -9.61 -4.54 31.68
C LEU A 361 -8.60 -5.07 32.71
N ARG A 362 -8.26 -6.37 32.66
CA ARG A 362 -7.31 -6.98 33.59
C ARG A 362 -5.91 -6.37 33.50
N GLU A 363 -5.38 -6.16 32.30
CA GLU A 363 -4.02 -5.65 32.10
C GLU A 363 -3.89 -4.13 32.36
N PHE A 364 -5.00 -3.39 32.25
CA PHE A 364 -5.06 -1.95 32.46
C PHE A 364 -5.56 -1.52 33.85
N SER A 365 -6.14 -2.43 34.65
CA SER A 365 -6.61 -2.14 36.02
C SER A 365 -5.48 -2.06 37.07
N GLY A 366 -4.21 -2.04 36.63
CA GLY A 366 -3.04 -2.06 37.52
C GLY A 366 -2.65 -0.71 38.14
N ASP A 367 -3.12 0.41 37.61
CA ASP A 367 -2.71 1.75 38.05
C ASP A 367 -3.84 2.46 38.82
N GLY A 368 -4.25 1.89 39.97
CA GLY A 368 -4.80 2.56 41.16
C GLY A 368 -5.98 3.57 41.09
N ASP A 369 -6.41 4.03 39.92
CA ASP A 369 -7.28 5.21 39.76
C ASP A 369 -8.43 4.90 38.81
N GLY A 370 -9.23 3.87 39.09
CA GLY A 370 -10.60 3.66 38.61
C GLY A 370 -10.90 3.70 37.09
N GLY A 371 -9.89 3.90 36.24
CA GLY A 371 -9.98 4.14 34.82
C GLY A 371 -8.97 3.29 34.04
N VAL A 372 -9.24 3.10 32.75
CA VAL A 372 -8.30 2.42 31.85
C VAL A 372 -7.08 3.34 31.69
N GLY A 373 -5.93 2.97 32.28
CA GLY A 373 -4.70 3.74 32.15
C GLY A 373 -4.28 3.98 30.70
N VAL A 374 -3.44 5.00 30.44
CA VAL A 374 -2.96 5.28 29.08
C VAL A 374 -2.16 4.08 28.56
N PRO A 375 -2.47 3.54 27.36
CA PRO A 375 -1.73 2.43 26.79
C PRO A 375 -0.24 2.75 26.63
N ASN A 376 0.62 2.08 27.40
CA ASN A 376 2.07 2.06 27.17
C ASN A 376 2.46 0.78 26.41
N THR A 377 3.57 0.82 25.66
CA THR A 377 4.08 -0.27 24.83
C THR A 377 4.22 -1.60 25.59
N ASP A 378 4.55 -1.54 26.87
CA ASP A 378 4.71 -2.71 27.73
C ASP A 378 3.38 -3.40 28.04
N VAL A 379 2.31 -2.61 28.26
CA VAL A 379 0.95 -3.14 28.46
C VAL A 379 0.43 -3.76 27.16
N LEU A 380 0.65 -3.08 26.03
CA LEU A 380 0.28 -3.61 24.71
C LEU A 380 0.96 -4.94 24.40
N ALA A 381 2.21 -5.13 24.84
CA ALA A 381 2.93 -6.38 24.66
C ALA A 381 2.28 -7.55 25.43
N ARG A 382 1.58 -7.28 26.54
CA ARG A 382 0.88 -8.28 27.38
C ARG A 382 -0.49 -8.71 26.85
N LEU A 383 -1.09 -7.97 25.90
CA LEU A 383 -2.39 -8.29 25.31
C LEU A 383 -2.29 -9.47 24.32
N LYS A 384 -2.39 -10.70 24.84
CA LYS A 384 -2.20 -11.93 24.06
C LYS A 384 -3.33 -12.19 23.09
N HIS A 385 -4.58 -11.89 23.44
CA HIS A 385 -5.74 -12.11 22.58
C HIS A 385 -5.82 -11.06 21.47
N VAL A 386 -5.45 -9.80 21.76
CA VAL A 386 -5.36 -8.74 20.75
C VAL A 386 -4.27 -9.03 19.71
N ARG A 387 -3.16 -9.64 20.12
CA ARG A 387 -2.01 -9.96 19.24
C ARG A 387 -2.14 -11.29 18.52
N LYS A 388 -3.09 -12.15 18.89
CA LYS A 388 -3.32 -13.40 18.16
C LYS A 388 -3.69 -13.05 16.73
N PRO A 389 -3.05 -13.66 15.72
CA PRO A 389 -3.57 -13.60 14.37
C PRO A 389 -5.03 -14.03 14.43
N ILE A 390 -5.90 -13.35 13.68
CA ILE A 390 -7.28 -13.79 13.49
C ILE A 390 -7.22 -15.09 12.67
N ASN A 391 -6.86 -16.18 13.35
CA ASN A 391 -6.70 -17.51 12.81
C ASN A 391 -7.78 -18.35 13.49
N SER A 392 -8.84 -18.61 12.75
CA SER A 392 -10.07 -19.26 13.22
C SER A 392 -9.98 -20.78 13.31
N ARG A 393 -8.80 -21.35 13.61
CA ARG A 393 -8.72 -22.75 14.00
C ARG A 393 -8.94 -22.88 15.51
N SER A 394 -10.20 -22.79 15.90
CA SER A 394 -10.73 -23.41 17.12
C SER A 394 -12.16 -23.83 16.88
#